data_AF-A0A642V7J6-F1
#
_entry.id   AF-A0A642V7J6-F1
#
_cell.length_a   1.000
_cell.length_b   1.000
_cell.length_c   1.000
_cell.angle_alpha   90.00
_cell.angle_beta   90.00
_cell.angle_gamma   90.00
#
_symmetry.space_group_name_H-M   'P 1'
#
loop_
_entity.id
_entity.type
_entity.pdbx_description
1 polymer ?
#
loop_
_entity_poly.entity_id
_entity_poly.type
_entity_poly.pdbx_seq_one_letter_code
_entity_poly.pdbx_strand_id
1 'polypeptide(L)'
;MLSVFSARKKQPRRLKLSLEDSIRHKVVTAAWSILLRDKKQARTNQLQQQYYKMKEACDELEQSNRYLAFHATKREKGKRFAPELRIPTETPPNQPWNFDWVPEDNLSNQKQRK
;
A
#
# COMPACT_ATOMS: atom_id res chain seq x y z
N MET A 1 29.13 -13.25 17.23
CA MET A 1 27.98 -12.47 16.71
C MET A 1 27.45 -11.41 17.68
N LEU A 2 27.36 -11.64 19.00
CA LEU A 2 26.87 -10.65 19.98
C LEU A 2 27.61 -9.29 19.96
N SER A 3 28.91 -9.28 19.64
CA SER A 3 29.70 -8.05 19.51
C SER A 3 29.13 -7.11 18.45
N VAL A 4 28.60 -7.61 17.32
CA VAL A 4 28.03 -6.78 16.24
C VAL A 4 26.87 -5.94 16.74
N PHE A 5 25.96 -6.56 17.50
CA PHE A 5 24.81 -5.90 18.12
C PHE A 5 25.13 -5.13 19.39
N SER A 6 26.34 -5.28 19.95
CA SER A 6 26.75 -4.56 21.15
C SER A 6 27.04 -3.09 20.84
N ALA A 7 26.37 -2.19 21.56
CA ALA A 7 26.58 -0.75 21.50
C ALA A 7 27.96 -0.30 22.05
N ARG A 8 28.61 -1.15 22.86
CA ARG A 8 29.82 -0.82 23.61
C ARG A 8 30.96 -0.46 22.65
N LYS A 9 31.50 0.75 22.78
CA LYS A 9 32.60 1.32 21.95
C LYS A 9 32.27 1.50 20.45
N LYS A 10 31.01 1.31 20.02
CA LYS A 10 30.57 1.51 18.63
C LYS A 10 29.68 2.72 18.43
N GLN A 11 29.05 3.21 19.50
CA GLN A 11 28.23 4.41 19.43
C GLN A 11 29.12 5.66 19.44
N PRO A 12 28.89 6.61 18.52
CA PRO A 12 29.57 7.89 18.55
C PRO A 12 29.11 8.73 19.76
N ARG A 13 29.85 9.81 20.05
CA ARG A 13 29.41 10.80 21.03
C ARG A 13 28.10 11.45 20.56
N ARG A 14 27.28 11.89 21.52
CA ARG A 14 26.03 12.60 21.21
C ARG A 14 26.30 13.86 20.40
N LEU A 15 25.46 14.10 19.40
CA LEU A 15 25.52 15.31 18.59
C LEU A 15 25.27 16.54 19.48
N LYS A 16 26.20 17.49 19.48
CA LYS A 16 26.04 18.79 20.14
C LYS A 16 25.61 19.79 19.06
N LEU A 17 24.50 20.46 19.30
CA LEU A 17 23.95 21.47 18.39
C LEU A 17 24.09 22.86 19.02
N SER A 18 24.31 23.88 18.19
CA SER A 18 24.12 25.26 18.60
C SER A 18 22.64 25.51 18.93
N LEU A 19 22.34 26.62 19.62
CA LEU A 19 20.94 27.00 19.86
C LEU A 19 20.17 27.18 18.55
N GLU A 20 20.78 27.84 17.58
CA GLU A 20 20.19 28.09 16.26
C GLU A 20 19.93 26.79 15.49
N ASP A 21 20.90 25.86 15.46
CA ASP A 21 20.71 24.55 14.82
C ASP A 21 19.60 23.74 15.51
N SER A 22 19.51 23.81 16.84
CA SER A 22 18.47 23.14 17.62
C SER A 22 17.08 23.69 17.28
N ILE A 23 16.96 25.02 17.15
CA ILE A 23 15.70 25.66 16.72
C ILE A 23 15.37 25.23 15.29
N ARG A 24 16.32 25.30 14.35
CA ARG A 24 16.11 24.85 12.95
C ARG A 24 15.65 23.40 12.88
N HIS A 25 16.29 22.51 13.64
CA HIS A 25 15.91 21.10 13.72
C HIS A 25 14.46 20.91 14.21
N LYS A 26 14.07 21.63 15.28
CA LYS A 26 12.69 21.59 15.80
C LYS A 26 11.68 22.08 14.75
N VAL A 27 12.00 23.16 14.05
CA VAL A 27 11.13 23.72 13.00
C VAL A 27 10.95 22.74 11.85
N VAL A 28 12.03 22.15 11.33
CA VAL A 28 11.94 21.13 10.25
C VAL A 28 11.11 19.92 10.71
N THR A 29 11.32 19.47 11.94
CA THR A 29 10.57 18.32 12.50
C THR A 29 9.08 18.64 12.65
N ALA A 30 8.74 19.85 13.10
CA ALA A 30 7.35 20.31 13.19
C ALA A 30 6.70 20.44 11.81
N ALA A 31 7.39 21.01 10.82
CA ALA A 31 6.89 21.10 9.45
C ALA A 31 6.65 19.71 8.85
N TRP A 32 7.57 18.76 9.08
CA TRP A 32 7.41 17.38 8.63
C TRP A 32 6.22 16.67 9.27
N SER A 33 5.99 16.88 10.58
CA SER A 33 4.85 16.26 11.26
C SER A 33 3.50 16.79 10.75
N ILE A 34 3.41 18.10 10.45
CA ILE A 34 2.24 18.71 9.81
C ILE A 34 2.01 18.07 8.43
N LEU A 35 3.04 18.00 7.59
CA LEU A 35 2.94 17.38 6.26
C LEU A 35 2.46 15.93 6.34
N LEU A 36 2.98 15.13 7.27
CA LEU A 36 2.54 13.75 7.45
C LEU A 36 1.09 13.65 7.92
N ARG A 37 0.65 14.54 8.82
CA ARG A 37 -0.75 14.64 9.26
C ARG A 37 -1.66 14.92 8.07
N ASP A 38 -1.30 15.90 7.23
CA ASP A 38 -2.12 16.30 6.08
C ASP A 38 -2.20 15.18 5.05
N LYS A 39 -1.08 14.50 4.75
CA LYS A 39 -1.07 13.30 3.88
C LYS A 39 -1.95 12.18 4.43
N LYS A 40 -1.93 11.95 5.74
CA LYS A 40 -2.79 10.96 6.38
C LYS A 40 -4.26 11.36 6.23
N GLN A 41 -4.60 12.61 6.51
CA GLN A 41 -5.96 13.13 6.41
C GLN A 41 -6.51 13.07 4.98
N ALA A 42 -5.70 13.43 3.99
CA ALA A 42 -6.08 13.32 2.58
C ALA A 42 -6.41 11.86 2.20
N ARG A 43 -5.56 10.91 2.58
CA ARG A 43 -5.80 9.47 2.34
C ARG A 43 -7.05 8.96 3.07
N THR A 44 -7.27 9.36 4.33
CA THR A 44 -8.48 8.93 5.06
C THR A 44 -9.74 9.50 4.43
N ASN A 45 -9.71 10.76 3.99
CA ASN A 45 -10.84 11.39 3.31
C ASN A 45 -11.13 10.67 1.98
N GLN A 46 -10.10 10.32 1.21
CA GLN A 46 -10.26 9.56 -0.03
C GLN A 46 -10.87 8.18 0.22
N LEU A 47 -10.39 7.44 1.23
CA LEU A 47 -10.97 6.13 1.60
C LEU A 47 -12.42 6.26 2.05
N GLN A 48 -12.75 7.32 2.80
CA GLN A 48 -14.11 7.59 3.23
C GLN A 48 -15.04 7.90 2.05
N GLN A 49 -14.58 8.70 1.08
CA GLN A 49 -15.32 8.99 -0.15
C GLN A 49 -15.55 7.71 -0.97
N GLN A 50 -14.51 6.88 -1.14
CA GLN A 50 -14.62 5.58 -1.82
C GLN A 50 -15.66 4.69 -1.14
N TYR A 51 -15.64 4.62 0.19
CA TYR A 51 -16.63 3.85 0.95
C TYR A 51 -18.05 4.36 0.72
N TYR A 52 -18.30 5.67 0.81
CA TYR A 52 -19.64 6.20 0.59
C TYR A 52 -20.14 5.95 -0.83
N LYS A 53 -19.27 6.06 -1.83
CA LYS A 53 -19.63 5.75 -3.22
C LYS A 53 -19.93 4.27 -3.43
N MET A 54 -19.15 3.37 -2.80
CA MET A 54 -19.46 1.94 -2.81
C MET A 54 -20.80 1.65 -2.14
N LYS A 55 -21.09 2.30 -1.01
CA LYS A 55 -22.36 2.14 -0.29
C LYS A 55 -23.54 2.60 -1.13
N GLU A 56 -23.46 3.81 -1.69
CA GLU A 56 -24.49 4.38 -2.59
C GLU A 56 -24.81 3.42 -3.74
N ALA A 57 -23.78 2.90 -4.42
CA ALA A 57 -23.96 1.94 -5.50
C ALA A 57 -24.58 0.61 -5.05
N CYS A 58 -24.24 0.11 -3.85
CA CYS A 58 -24.86 -1.09 -3.29
C CYS A 58 -26.34 -0.86 -2.92
N ASP A 59 -26.67 0.31 -2.35
CA ASP A 59 -28.03 0.68 -1.98
C ASP A 59 -28.91 0.79 -3.25
N GLU A 60 -28.39 1.38 -4.34
CA GLU A 60 -29.05 1.41 -5.65
C GLU A 60 -29.21 0.01 -6.27
N LEU A 61 -28.21 -0.85 -6.13
CA LEU A 61 -28.27 -2.24 -6.62
C LEU A 61 -29.31 -3.06 -5.85
N GLU A 62 -29.47 -2.83 -4.55
CA GLU A 62 -30.48 -3.52 -3.74
C GLU A 62 -31.91 -3.11 -4.14
N GLN A 63 -32.12 -1.83 -4.44
CA GLN A 63 -33.41 -1.32 -4.93
C GLN A 63 -33.77 -1.88 -6.31
N SER A 64 -32.79 -2.03 -7.20
CA SER A 64 -33.02 -2.52 -8.56
C SER A 64 -33.07 -4.05 -8.66
N ASN A 65 -32.10 -4.76 -8.07
CA ASN A 65 -32.04 -6.21 -8.08
C ASN A 65 -31.38 -6.79 -6.82
N ARG A 66 -32.22 -7.26 -5.90
CA ARG A 66 -31.82 -7.86 -4.63
C ARG A 66 -30.96 -9.13 -4.78
N TYR A 67 -31.16 -9.92 -5.83
CA TYR A 67 -30.35 -11.12 -6.06
C TYR A 67 -28.89 -10.75 -6.34
N LEU A 68 -28.66 -9.78 -7.22
CA LEU A 68 -27.31 -9.29 -7.52
C LEU A 68 -26.66 -8.63 -6.31
N ALA A 69 -27.40 -7.82 -5.56
CA ALA A 69 -26.90 -7.17 -4.35
C ALA A 69 -26.40 -8.19 -3.30
N PHE A 70 -27.17 -9.28 -3.08
CA PHE A 70 -26.77 -10.36 -2.17
C PHE A 70 -25.47 -11.05 -2.58
N HIS A 71 -25.30 -11.32 -3.89
CA HIS A 71 -24.09 -11.95 -4.40
C HIS A 71 -22.88 -11.02 -4.38
N ALA A 72 -23.06 -9.73 -4.66
CA ALA A 72 -21.99 -8.73 -4.67
C ALA A 72 -21.44 -8.43 -3.26
N THR A 73 -22.29 -8.40 -2.24
CA THR A 73 -21.88 -8.16 -0.83
C THR A 73 -21.41 -9.41 -0.09
N LYS A 74 -21.52 -10.59 -0.72
CA LYS A 74 -21.07 -11.85 -0.13
C LYS A 74 -19.56 -11.83 0.10
N ARG A 75 -19.14 -12.12 1.34
CA ARG A 75 -17.71 -12.20 1.71
C ARG A 75 -16.99 -13.28 0.90
N GLU A 76 -16.01 -12.87 0.10
CA GLU A 76 -15.12 -13.77 -0.63
C GLU A 76 -14.09 -14.39 0.34
N LYS A 77 -14.26 -15.68 0.67
CA LYS A 77 -13.30 -16.41 1.51
C LYS A 77 -12.10 -16.82 0.66
N GLY A 78 -10.88 -16.55 1.13
CA GLY A 78 -9.64 -17.00 0.48
C GLY A 78 -9.15 -16.12 -0.67
N LYS A 79 -9.77 -14.97 -0.94
CA LYS A 79 -9.25 -14.01 -1.93
C LYS A 79 -7.88 -13.48 -1.51
N ARG A 80 -6.93 -13.54 -2.44
CA ARG A 80 -5.55 -13.06 -2.28
C ARG A 80 -5.25 -12.07 -3.40
N PHE A 81 -4.30 -11.16 -3.17
CA PHE A 81 -3.75 -10.37 -4.25
C PHE A 81 -2.98 -11.28 -5.21
N ALA A 82 -3.09 -10.99 -6.52
CA ALA A 82 -2.35 -11.72 -7.52
C ALA A 82 -0.83 -11.47 -7.34
N PRO A 83 0.03 -12.49 -7.54
CA PRO A 83 1.48 -12.33 -7.40
C PRO A 83 2.05 -11.32 -8.41
N GLU A 84 1.37 -11.10 -9.53
CA GLU A 84 1.77 -10.12 -10.55
C GLU A 84 1.54 -8.67 -10.12
N LEU A 85 0.73 -8.42 -9.08
CA LEU A 85 0.55 -7.08 -8.51
C LEU A 85 1.76 -6.73 -7.62
N ARG A 86 2.86 -6.34 -8.28
CA ARG A 86 4.14 -6.06 -7.64
C ARG A 86 4.15 -4.73 -6.90
N ILE A 87 5.02 -4.64 -5.89
CA ILE A 87 5.32 -3.38 -5.20
C ILE A 87 6.10 -2.47 -6.16
N PRO A 88 5.77 -1.17 -6.25
CA PRO A 88 6.51 -0.23 -7.09
C PRO A 88 8.00 -0.17 -6.73
N THR A 89 8.86 -0.10 -7.75
CA THR A 89 10.30 0.09 -7.63
C THR A 89 10.70 1.52 -7.98
N GLU A 90 11.86 1.99 -7.49
CA GLU A 90 12.37 3.35 -7.77
C GLU A 90 12.62 3.58 -9.27
N THR A 91 13.16 2.59 -9.98
CA THR A 91 13.34 2.61 -11.43
C THR A 91 12.51 1.51 -12.09
N PRO A 92 12.00 1.73 -13.32
CA PRO A 92 11.30 0.68 -14.04
C PRO A 92 12.24 -0.47 -14.43
N PRO A 93 11.71 -1.68 -14.62
CA PRO A 93 12.48 -2.78 -15.20
C PRO A 93 12.73 -2.56 -16.70
N ASN A 94 13.67 -3.32 -17.28
CA ASN A 94 13.99 -3.25 -18.72
C ASN A 94 12.76 -3.45 -19.62
N GLN A 95 11.83 -4.31 -19.19
CA GLN A 95 10.53 -4.48 -19.82
C GLN A 95 9.45 -4.03 -18.83
N PRO A 96 8.89 -2.80 -18.97
CA PRO A 96 7.95 -2.23 -18.00
C PRO A 96 6.60 -2.96 -17.95
N TRP A 97 6.21 -3.59 -19.07
CA TRP A 97 4.93 -4.28 -19.20
C TRP A 97 5.07 -5.54 -20.04
N ASN A 98 4.37 -6.60 -19.66
CA ASN A 98 4.30 -7.83 -20.43
C ASN A 98 2.98 -7.89 -21.21
N PHE A 99 3.05 -7.68 -22.53
CA PHE A 99 1.89 -7.73 -23.41
C PHE A 99 1.41 -9.16 -23.69
N ASP A 100 2.29 -10.15 -23.57
CA ASP A 100 2.02 -11.55 -23.91
C ASP A 100 1.57 -12.39 -22.69
N TRP A 101 0.97 -11.73 -21.68
CA TRP A 101 0.56 -12.39 -20.44
C TRP A 101 -0.60 -13.36 -20.69
N VAL A 102 -0.49 -14.57 -20.13
CA VAL A 102 -1.53 -15.62 -20.18
C VAL A 102 -1.78 -16.13 -18.76
N PRO A 103 -3.04 -16.30 -18.32
CA PRO A 103 -3.35 -16.86 -17.00
C PRO A 103 -2.88 -18.31 -16.89
N GLU A 104 -2.37 -18.69 -15.71
CA GLU A 104 -1.76 -20.01 -15.48
C GLU A 104 -2.73 -21.19 -15.73
N ASP A 105 -4.03 -21.00 -15.54
CA ASP A 105 -5.07 -22.01 -15.79
C ASP A 105 -5.07 -22.53 -17.24
N ASN A 106 -4.61 -21.72 -18.19
CA ASN A 106 -4.53 -22.11 -19.60
C ASN A 106 -3.25 -22.88 -19.95
N LEU A 107 -2.19 -22.78 -19.12
CA LEU A 107 -0.90 -23.44 -19.35
C LEU A 107 -0.92 -24.92 -18.94
N SER A 108 -1.71 -25.28 -17.93
CA SER A 108 -1.88 -26.67 -17.46
C SER A 108 -2.62 -27.53 -18.49
N ASN A 109 -3.65 -26.99 -19.14
CA ASN A 109 -4.42 -27.65 -20.20
C ASN A 109 -3.61 -27.92 -21.49
N GLN A 110 -2.59 -27.13 -21.78
CA GLN A 110 -1.74 -27.33 -22.97
C GLN A 110 -0.70 -28.44 -22.78
N LYS A 111 -0.23 -28.69 -21.54
CA LYS A 111 0.71 -29.78 -21.25
C LYS A 111 0.07 -31.18 -21.26
N GLN A 112 -1.25 -31.28 -21.07
CA GLN A 112 -1.97 -32.57 -21.15
C GLN A 112 -2.30 -33.02 -22.58
N ARG A 113 -2.07 -32.16 -23.59
CA ARG A 113 -2.35 -32.43 -25.00
C ARG A 113 -1.11 -32.82 -25.83
N LYS A 114 0.02 -33.09 -25.18
CA LYS A 114 1.24 -33.61 -25.81
C LYS A 114 1.61 -34.96 -25.23
#